data_AF-C8WQP0-F1
#
_entry.id   AF-C8WQP0-F1
#
_cell.length_a   1.000
_cell.length_b   1.000
_cell.length_c   1.000
_cell.angle_alpha   90.00
_cell.angle_beta   90.00
_cell.angle_gamma   90.00
#
_symmetry.space_group_name_H-M   'P 1'
#
loop_
_entity.id
_entity.type
_entity.pdbx_description
1 polymer ?
#
loop_
_entity_poly.entity_id
_entity_poly.type
_entity_poly.pdbx_seq_one_letter_code
_entity_poly.pdbx_strand_id
1 'polypeptide(L)'
;MGWMKHTGMSLSAAAVMAGGFLAGPAVRADAVITKTAFVQMLLTSASVNPDPSGKSPYVDVSTKSVAWGYVHRALELGVVSPDAPKRFGANDPVSPAMAAQMAAKLYHMDLGGQSPWVWAEQQGLLRFGNSLSQIEARAFVTGLKRLAGSLADIPGSWTLPADKRAEFIQAFTNSDMAPYEQLNEEYLGSIKYELTPAVQQNAKLKAAIQQVLSETSSAVYAAGELMRVRGRVYDVVTERVSGHIFQIVDDNGAVYLQKDSGGWSNVTAQVSSILQSTGKMDVPGMFIDVRWEGQSSGLDVFQAKVNPAALSQVDGESARPSSGSASAEVQDTATIEIELTSGKPRIAKVQIQVRQLFSQQALAQVFGGSFAKWFKQFEEMGSLTRSFQYQPIVPSLPQGLHVSDWPSAATPGGNSTGNSTGNSTGNSTGNSTSNSTGNSTGNSTGNSTGNSTGNSTGNSTSNSTSNSTSNSTSNSTSNSTSNSTSNSTSNSTSNSTSNSTSNSTSNSV
;
A
#
# COMPACT_ATOMS: atom_id res chain seq x y z
N MET A 1 -32.14 49.36 -11.72
CA MET A 1 -32.01 49.51 -10.26
C MET A 1 -30.79 48.69 -9.85
N GLY A 2 -29.56 49.20 -9.81
CA GLY A 2 -29.06 50.34 -9.01
C GLY A 2 -29.03 49.87 -7.54
N TRP A 3 -27.91 49.72 -6.83
CA TRP A 3 -26.74 50.61 -6.61
C TRP A 3 -25.46 49.76 -6.35
N MET A 4 -24.32 49.95 -7.05
CA MET A 4 -23.10 50.77 -6.70
C MET A 4 -22.48 50.46 -5.33
N LYS A 5 -21.26 49.89 -5.16
CA LYS A 5 -19.85 50.26 -5.51
C LYS A 5 -19.23 51.46 -4.75
N HIS A 6 -17.94 51.25 -4.38
CA HIS A 6 -16.87 52.21 -4.00
C HIS A 6 -16.92 52.74 -2.55
N THR A 7 -15.85 53.02 -1.80
CA THR A 7 -14.36 53.01 -1.89
C THR A 7 -13.85 53.47 -0.52
N GLY A 8 -12.60 53.19 -0.14
CA GLY A 8 -11.93 54.02 0.86
C GLY A 8 -10.74 53.40 1.59
N MET A 9 -9.58 53.35 0.94
CA MET A 9 -8.29 53.40 1.64
C MET A 9 -8.19 54.73 2.40
N SER A 10 -7.73 54.68 3.65
CA SER A 10 -6.78 55.68 4.16
C SER A 10 -5.83 55.04 5.18
N LEU A 11 -4.54 55.01 4.82
CA LEU A 11 -3.43 55.00 5.76
C LEU A 11 -3.60 56.17 6.76
N SER A 12 -3.24 55.97 8.03
CA SER A 12 -2.11 56.66 8.70
C SER A 12 -2.29 56.78 10.22
N ALA A 13 -1.14 56.74 10.90
CA ALA A 13 -0.82 57.15 12.28
C ALA A 13 -0.85 56.02 13.33
N ALA A 14 0.25 55.28 13.52
CA ALA A 14 1.48 55.67 14.24
C ALA A 14 1.39 55.48 15.76
N ALA A 15 1.88 54.33 16.20
CA ALA A 15 2.63 54.15 17.45
C ALA A 15 3.66 53.04 17.17
N VAL A 16 4.78 53.36 16.51
CA VAL A 16 6.05 53.65 17.19
C VAL A 16 6.13 52.99 18.57
N MET A 17 6.52 51.72 18.59
CA MET A 17 7.29 51.13 19.69
C MET A 17 8.59 50.58 19.10
N ALA A 18 9.42 51.51 18.61
CA ALA A 18 10.86 51.30 18.63
C ALA A 18 11.32 51.59 20.07
N GLY A 19 11.94 50.61 20.72
CA GLY A 19 12.59 50.81 22.02
C GLY A 19 12.42 49.63 22.95
N GLY A 20 13.24 48.59 22.76
CA GLY A 20 13.25 47.45 23.67
C GLY A 20 13.87 46.15 23.14
N PHE A 21 14.58 46.16 22.00
CA PHE A 21 15.62 45.16 21.82
C PHE A 21 16.66 45.45 22.91
N LEU A 22 16.62 44.69 24.01
CA LEU A 22 17.84 44.44 24.76
C LEU A 22 18.79 43.80 23.76
N ALA A 23 19.71 44.62 23.24
CA ALA A 23 20.92 44.15 22.62
C ALA A 23 21.67 43.33 23.68
N GLY A 24 21.31 42.04 23.79
CA GLY A 24 22.27 41.03 24.17
C GLY A 24 23.47 41.15 23.24
N PRO A 25 24.69 40.81 23.72
CA PRO A 25 25.91 41.01 22.93
C PRO A 25 25.68 40.46 21.53
N ALA A 26 26.03 41.23 20.51
CA ALA A 26 25.87 40.86 19.11
C ALA A 26 26.34 39.41 18.94
N VAL A 27 25.38 38.49 18.86
CA VAL A 27 25.68 37.07 18.76
C VAL A 27 26.24 36.92 17.36
N ARG A 28 27.55 36.71 17.29
CA ARG A 28 28.24 36.56 16.01
C ARG A 28 27.51 35.51 15.19
N ALA A 29 27.36 35.73 13.89
CA ALA A 29 26.53 34.87 13.05
C ALA A 29 27.06 33.41 12.97
N ASP A 30 28.32 33.19 13.38
CA ASP A 30 29.02 31.92 13.55
C ASP A 30 28.91 31.31 14.97
N ALA A 31 28.20 31.94 15.91
CA ALA A 31 28.07 31.43 17.27
C ALA A 31 27.33 30.10 17.30
N VAL A 32 27.84 29.17 18.11
CA VAL A 32 27.23 27.86 18.34
C VAL A 32 25.84 28.04 18.95
N ILE A 33 24.84 27.34 18.40
CA ILE A 33 23.47 27.40 18.91
C ILE A 33 23.32 26.55 20.17
N THR A 34 22.61 27.09 21.16
CA THR A 34 22.28 26.38 22.40
C THR A 34 21.04 25.52 22.24
N LYS A 35 20.92 24.46 23.05
CA LYS A 35 19.77 23.54 23.08
C LYS A 35 18.43 24.29 23.18
N THR A 36 18.32 25.24 24.11
CA THR A 36 17.08 26.02 24.29
C THR A 36 16.78 26.92 23.10
N ALA A 37 17.79 27.60 22.52
CA ALA A 37 17.58 28.44 21.35
C ALA A 37 17.14 27.64 20.12
N PHE A 38 17.72 26.44 19.94
CA PHE A 38 17.32 25.54 18.87
C PHE A 38 15.90 25.01 19.05
N VAL A 39 15.53 24.57 20.27
CA VAL A 39 14.17 24.10 20.58
C VAL A 39 13.13 25.17 20.29
N GLN A 40 13.37 26.41 20.73
CA GLN A 40 12.47 27.53 20.44
C GLN A 40 12.30 27.75 18.93
N MET A 41 13.41 27.75 18.18
CA MET A 41 13.40 27.92 16.73
C MET A 41 12.64 26.80 16.02
N LEU A 42 12.90 25.54 16.39
CA LEU A 42 12.28 24.37 15.79
C LEU A 42 10.76 24.36 16.05
N LEU A 43 10.33 24.52 17.31
CA LEU A 43 8.91 24.53 17.66
C LEU A 43 8.16 25.69 17.01
N THR A 44 8.75 26.88 17.00
CA THR A 44 8.14 28.06 16.34
C THR A 44 7.97 27.83 14.84
N SER A 45 8.95 27.19 14.19
CA SER A 45 8.86 26.89 12.75
C SER A 45 7.74 25.93 12.39
N ALA A 46 7.42 25.02 13.31
CA ALA A 46 6.34 24.05 13.23
C ALA A 46 5.01 24.58 13.79
N SER A 47 4.92 25.89 14.08
CA SER A 47 3.73 26.53 14.66
C SER A 47 3.26 25.90 15.98
N VAL A 48 4.19 25.35 16.77
CA VAL A 48 3.90 24.80 18.10
C VAL A 48 3.99 25.92 19.13
N ASN A 49 2.87 26.18 19.80
CA ASN A 49 2.80 27.18 20.87
C ASN A 49 3.55 26.72 22.13
N PRO A 50 4.28 27.62 22.83
CA PRO A 50 4.90 27.29 24.11
C PRO A 50 3.84 27.06 25.20
N ASP A 51 4.18 26.24 26.20
CA ASP A 51 3.37 26.08 27.41
C ASP A 51 4.13 26.59 28.65
N PRO A 52 3.88 27.84 29.11
CA PRO A 52 4.56 28.41 30.27
C PRO A 52 4.08 27.84 31.62
N SER A 53 3.14 26.89 31.62
CA SER A 53 2.57 26.33 32.84
C SER A 53 3.61 25.57 33.69
N GLY A 54 3.26 25.28 34.94
CA GLY A 54 4.10 24.51 35.85
C GLY A 54 5.33 25.26 36.38
N LYS A 55 6.19 24.52 37.11
CA LYS A 55 7.47 25.01 37.62
C LYS A 55 8.60 24.24 36.96
N SER A 56 9.65 24.93 36.54
CA SER A 56 10.82 24.26 36.03
C SER A 56 11.53 23.48 37.15
N PRO A 57 11.80 22.17 36.96
CA PRO A 57 12.63 21.40 37.88
C PRO A 57 14.13 21.60 37.60
N TYR A 58 14.50 22.36 36.55
CA TYR A 58 15.87 22.48 36.07
C TYR A 58 16.53 23.77 36.57
N VAL A 59 17.76 23.65 37.08
CA VAL A 59 18.50 24.79 37.63
C VAL A 59 18.94 25.78 36.54
N ASP A 60 19.07 25.30 35.30
CA ASP A 60 19.55 26.03 34.14
C ASP A 60 18.43 26.55 33.24
N VAL A 61 17.15 26.34 33.60
CA VAL A 61 15.98 26.92 32.92
C VAL A 61 15.05 27.54 33.96
N SER A 62 15.02 28.87 34.05
CA SER A 62 14.15 29.54 35.02
C SER A 62 12.68 29.47 34.60
N THR A 63 11.78 29.13 35.53
CA THR A 63 10.30 29.20 35.34
C THR A 63 9.84 30.59 34.86
N LYS A 64 10.57 31.65 35.21
CA LYS A 64 10.24 33.03 34.83
C LYS A 64 10.72 33.39 33.41
N SER A 65 11.49 32.52 32.77
CA SER A 65 12.03 32.77 31.43
C SER A 65 11.07 32.29 30.35
N VAL A 66 11.04 32.99 29.20
CA VAL A 66 10.27 32.56 28.01
C VAL A 66 10.72 31.18 27.52
N ALA A 67 12.00 30.84 27.74
CA ALA A 67 12.58 29.54 27.44
C ALA A 67 11.84 28.38 28.13
N TRP A 68 11.32 28.58 29.35
CA TRP A 68 10.60 27.53 30.06
C TRP A 68 9.40 27.04 29.26
N GLY A 69 8.63 27.93 28.65
CA GLY A 69 7.43 27.53 27.91
C GLY A 69 7.72 26.61 26.72
N TYR A 70 8.82 26.86 26.01
CA TYR A 70 9.26 26.00 24.91
C TYR A 70 9.88 24.69 25.39
N VAL A 71 10.69 24.73 26.45
CA VAL A 71 11.28 23.52 27.04
C VAL A 71 10.20 22.59 27.59
N HIS A 72 9.25 23.14 28.33
CA HIS A 72 8.12 22.39 28.89
C HIS A 72 7.34 21.72 27.77
N ARG A 73 6.93 22.48 26.74
CA ARG A 73 6.22 21.91 25.59
C ARG A 73 7.02 20.84 24.84
N ALA A 74 8.33 21.05 24.65
CA ALA A 74 9.18 20.08 23.97
C ALA A 74 9.32 18.76 24.75
N LEU A 75 9.31 18.81 26.07
CA LEU A 75 9.32 17.64 26.94
C LEU A 75 7.99 16.89 26.88
N GLU A 76 6.86 17.60 26.93
CA GLU A 76 5.53 17.01 26.77
C GLU A 76 5.39 16.26 25.44
N LEU A 77 5.89 16.86 24.35
CA LEU A 77 5.88 16.25 23.01
C LEU A 77 6.96 15.17 22.84
N GLY A 78 7.81 14.93 23.84
CA GLY A 78 8.90 13.94 23.78
C GLY A 78 10.03 14.29 22.79
N VAL A 79 10.04 15.51 22.25
CA VAL A 79 11.02 16.02 21.26
C VAL A 79 12.43 16.05 21.85
N VAL A 80 12.54 16.40 23.14
CA VAL A 80 13.79 16.48 23.88
C VAL A 80 13.72 15.67 25.16
N SER A 81 14.89 15.38 25.73
CA SER A 81 15.03 14.79 27.07
C SER A 81 15.99 15.66 27.89
N PRO A 82 15.80 15.74 29.23
CA PRO A 82 16.73 16.43 30.09
C PRO A 82 18.04 15.64 30.21
N ASP A 83 19.16 16.33 30.39
CA ASP A 83 20.46 15.69 30.52
C ASP A 83 20.63 15.03 31.90
N ALA A 84 19.96 15.58 32.93
CA ALA A 84 19.89 15.02 34.28
C ALA A 84 18.59 15.45 34.98
N PRO A 85 18.20 14.81 36.11
CA PRO A 85 16.93 15.11 36.79
C PRO A 85 16.70 16.59 37.15
N LYS A 86 17.77 17.36 37.38
CA LYS A 86 17.73 18.80 37.72
C LYS A 86 18.47 19.70 36.71
N ARG A 87 18.90 19.16 35.56
CA ARG A 87 19.65 19.91 34.54
C ARG A 87 19.12 19.57 33.16
N PHE A 88 18.65 20.58 32.43
CA PHE A 88 18.13 20.40 31.08
C PHE A 88 19.25 20.38 30.02
N GLY A 89 20.35 21.10 30.25
CA GLY A 89 21.39 21.37 29.24
C GLY A 89 21.08 22.63 28.43
N ALA A 90 20.47 23.64 29.03
CA ALA A 90 19.88 24.79 28.31
C ALA A 90 20.85 25.53 27.39
N ASN A 91 22.09 25.69 27.86
CA ASN A 91 23.16 26.41 27.16
C ASN A 91 24.13 25.47 26.42
N ASP A 92 23.86 24.16 26.44
CA ASP A 92 24.75 23.18 25.81
C ASP A 92 24.64 23.27 24.28
N PRO A 93 25.75 23.02 23.55
CA PRO A 93 25.75 23.09 22.10
C PRO A 93 24.92 21.96 21.49
N VAL A 94 24.22 22.26 20.39
CA VAL A 94 23.44 21.26 19.65
C VAL A 94 24.29 20.67 18.53
N SER A 95 24.45 19.35 18.52
CA SER A 95 25.06 18.64 17.39
C SER A 95 24.07 18.44 16.23
N PRO A 96 24.55 18.27 14.99
CA PRO A 96 23.69 17.94 13.85
C PRO A 96 22.82 16.69 14.09
N ALA A 97 23.38 15.64 14.70
CA ALA A 97 22.63 14.43 15.03
C ALA A 97 21.50 14.69 16.04
N MET A 98 21.76 15.53 17.05
CA MET A 98 20.74 15.92 18.02
C MET A 98 19.61 16.72 17.36
N ALA A 99 19.96 17.67 16.48
CA ALA A 99 18.99 18.46 15.73
C ALA A 99 18.10 17.59 14.83
N ALA A 100 18.69 16.64 14.11
CA ALA A 100 17.96 15.68 13.28
C ALA A 100 17.02 14.80 14.11
N GLN A 101 17.47 14.34 15.28
CA GLN A 101 16.63 13.54 16.18
C GLN A 101 15.43 14.33 16.73
N MET A 102 15.63 15.60 17.11
CA MET A 102 14.52 16.47 17.54
C MET A 102 13.52 16.67 16.40
N ALA A 103 13.98 16.90 15.17
CA ALA A 103 13.11 17.03 14.01
C ALA A 103 12.31 15.74 13.74
N ALA A 104 12.98 14.59 13.72
CA ALA A 104 12.32 13.30 13.50
C ALA A 104 11.21 13.02 14.53
N LYS A 105 11.47 13.34 15.80
CA LYS A 105 10.47 13.23 16.88
C LYS A 105 9.31 14.20 16.72
N LEU A 106 9.60 15.47 16.43
CA LEU A 106 8.58 16.51 16.30
C LEU A 106 7.59 16.22 15.16
N TYR A 107 8.10 15.70 14.03
CA TYR A 107 7.30 15.40 12.85
C TYR A 107 6.85 13.93 12.77
N HIS A 108 7.10 13.13 13.83
CA HIS A 108 6.79 11.70 13.88
C HIS A 108 7.26 10.94 12.63
N MET A 109 8.49 11.21 12.19
CA MET A 109 9.02 10.65 10.94
C MET A 109 9.25 9.15 11.05
N ASP A 110 8.63 8.37 10.15
CA ASP A 110 9.03 6.98 9.89
C ASP A 110 10.19 6.96 8.89
N LEU A 111 11.40 6.68 9.40
CA LEU A 111 12.62 6.62 8.60
C LEU A 111 13.01 5.18 8.22
N GLY A 112 12.13 4.19 8.42
CA GLY A 112 12.39 2.80 8.03
C GLY A 112 13.61 2.18 8.71
N GLY A 113 13.90 2.57 9.96
CA GLY A 113 15.08 2.14 10.71
C GLY A 113 16.36 2.93 10.42
N GLN A 114 16.34 3.87 9.47
CA GLN A 114 17.46 4.78 9.23
C GLN A 114 17.64 5.77 10.39
N SER A 115 18.89 6.06 10.73
CA SER A 115 19.21 7.10 11.72
C SER A 115 18.75 8.48 11.20
N PRO A 116 18.10 9.32 12.04
CA PRO A 116 17.72 10.68 11.67
C PRO A 116 18.89 11.52 11.14
N TRP A 117 20.09 11.30 11.66
CA TRP A 117 21.30 11.95 11.17
C TRP A 117 21.58 11.64 9.69
N VAL A 118 21.63 10.35 9.35
CA VAL A 118 21.93 9.89 7.98
C VAL A 118 20.84 10.35 7.02
N TRP A 119 19.58 10.30 7.47
CA TRP A 119 18.46 10.84 6.70
C TRP A 119 18.64 12.34 6.41
N ALA A 120 18.93 13.16 7.43
CA ALA A 120 19.07 14.59 7.25
C ALA A 120 20.25 14.95 6.34
N GLU A 121 21.34 14.18 6.39
CA GLU A 121 22.48 14.32 5.50
C GLU A 121 22.09 13.99 4.04
N GLN A 122 21.37 12.89 3.81
CA GLN A 122 20.91 12.48 2.47
C GLN A 122 19.91 13.48 1.87
N GLN A 123 19.05 14.08 2.69
CA GLN A 123 18.15 15.16 2.26
C GLN A 123 18.90 16.50 2.03
N GLY A 124 20.22 16.55 2.27
CA GLY A 124 21.05 17.75 2.12
C GLY A 124 20.73 18.83 3.16
N LEU A 125 20.09 18.47 4.27
CA LEU A 125 19.63 19.40 5.31
C LEU A 125 20.72 19.72 6.33
N LEU A 126 21.63 18.76 6.58
CA LEU A 126 22.73 18.89 7.54
C LEU A 126 24.03 18.32 6.96
N ARG A 127 25.15 18.69 7.59
CA ARG A 127 26.51 18.21 7.27
C ARG A 127 27.24 17.82 8.55
N PHE A 128 28.25 16.95 8.41
CA PHE A 128 29.00 16.44 9.55
C PHE A 128 29.66 17.58 10.34
N GLY A 129 29.56 17.53 11.66
CA GLY A 129 30.15 18.52 12.55
C GLY A 129 29.87 18.22 14.02
N ASN A 130 30.65 18.83 14.91
CA ASN A 130 30.52 18.62 16.36
C ASN A 130 29.36 19.43 16.97
N SER A 131 29.05 20.58 16.37
CA SER A 131 28.02 21.50 16.84
C SER A 131 27.53 22.38 15.71
N LEU A 132 26.26 22.81 15.76
CA LEU A 132 25.67 23.71 14.80
C LEU A 132 25.92 25.17 15.18
N SER A 133 26.31 25.99 14.21
CA SER A 133 26.18 27.44 14.30
C SER A 133 24.71 27.86 14.22
N GLN A 134 24.40 29.10 14.62
CA GLN A 134 23.06 29.66 14.44
C GLN A 134 22.62 29.69 12.97
N ILE A 135 23.53 29.96 12.03
CA ILE A 135 23.20 29.97 10.60
C ILE A 135 22.82 28.57 10.13
N GLU A 136 23.63 27.55 10.44
CA GLU A 136 23.35 26.17 10.02
C GLU A 136 22.04 25.67 10.60
N ALA A 137 21.77 25.98 11.87
CA ALA A 137 20.53 25.59 12.51
C ALA A 137 19.29 26.28 11.89
N ARG A 138 19.39 27.55 11.48
CA ARG A 138 18.32 28.23 10.71
C ARG A 138 18.15 27.63 9.31
N ALA A 139 19.25 27.30 8.64
CA ALA A 139 19.22 26.67 7.33
C ALA A 139 18.53 25.29 7.41
N PHE A 140 18.87 24.49 8.43
CA PHE A 140 18.24 23.22 8.72
C PHE A 140 16.72 23.36 8.90
N VAL A 141 16.28 24.24 9.79
CA VAL A 141 14.85 24.46 10.08
C VAL A 141 14.10 24.96 8.85
N THR A 142 14.72 25.85 8.05
CA THR A 142 14.13 26.34 6.80
C THR A 142 14.00 25.24 5.75
N GLY A 143 15.05 24.43 5.58
CA GLY A 143 15.06 23.29 4.68
C GLY A 143 14.01 22.24 5.08
N LEU A 144 13.91 21.94 6.37
CA LEU A 144 12.92 21.03 6.93
C LEU A 144 11.49 21.50 6.63
N LYS A 145 11.20 22.79 6.84
CA LYS A 145 9.88 23.36 6.52
C LYS A 145 9.56 23.25 5.02
N ARG A 146 10.54 23.49 4.15
CA ARG A 146 10.38 23.32 2.69
C ARG A 146 10.10 21.87 2.34
N LEU A 147 10.85 20.92 2.92
CA LEU A 147 10.65 19.49 2.70
C LEU A 147 9.26 19.05 3.16
N ALA A 148 8.86 19.41 4.38
CA ALA A 148 7.52 19.11 4.91
C ALA A 148 6.42 19.67 4.00
N GLY A 149 6.58 20.90 3.50
CA GLY A 149 5.64 21.48 2.52
C GLY A 149 5.55 20.67 1.23
N SER A 150 6.67 20.14 0.72
CA SER A 150 6.68 19.28 -0.47
C SER A 150 6.09 17.88 -0.24
N LEU A 151 5.94 17.48 1.02
CA LEU A 151 5.36 16.19 1.43
C LEU A 151 3.89 16.32 1.83
N ALA A 152 3.29 17.52 1.75
CA ALA A 152 1.91 17.74 2.18
C ALA A 152 0.89 16.85 1.43
N ASP A 153 1.14 16.59 0.14
CA ASP A 153 0.28 15.76 -0.70
C ASP A 153 0.50 14.25 -0.49
N ILE A 154 1.66 13.86 0.06
CA ILE A 154 2.04 12.47 0.39
C ILE A 154 2.64 12.40 1.81
N PRO A 155 1.81 12.58 2.85
CA PRO A 155 2.28 12.63 4.23
C PRO A 155 3.10 11.40 4.63
N GLY A 156 4.13 11.61 5.46
CA GLY A 156 4.94 10.51 6.00
C GLY A 156 6.02 9.96 5.06
N SER A 157 6.06 10.37 3.79
CA SER A 157 7.06 9.97 2.78
C SER A 157 8.45 10.60 2.95
N TRP A 158 8.96 10.67 4.18
CA TRP A 158 10.19 11.39 4.54
C TRP A 158 11.46 10.86 3.87
N THR A 159 11.48 9.58 3.47
CA THR A 159 12.63 8.93 2.82
C THR A 159 12.59 9.03 1.29
N LEU A 160 11.50 9.53 0.70
CA LEU A 160 11.34 9.55 -0.75
C LEU A 160 12.23 10.61 -1.42
N PRO A 161 13.11 10.25 -2.39
CA PRO A 161 13.98 11.20 -3.10
C PRO A 161 13.20 12.31 -3.84
N ALA A 162 13.80 13.49 -4.01
CA ALA A 162 13.08 14.66 -4.52
C ALA A 162 12.56 14.52 -5.97
N ASP A 163 13.35 13.88 -6.82
CA ASP A 163 12.97 13.50 -8.19
C ASP A 163 11.83 12.47 -8.17
N LYS A 164 11.91 11.44 -7.32
CA LYS A 164 10.87 10.42 -7.18
C LYS A 164 9.58 10.94 -6.55
N ARG A 165 9.65 11.92 -5.64
CA ARG A 165 8.47 12.65 -5.16
C ARG A 165 7.77 13.39 -6.30
N ALA A 166 8.53 14.13 -7.11
CA ALA A 166 7.97 14.87 -8.23
C ALA A 166 7.36 13.93 -9.28
N GLU A 167 8.04 12.82 -9.59
CA GLU A 167 7.54 11.77 -10.47
C GLU A 167 6.20 11.20 -9.97
N PHE A 168 6.14 10.79 -8.70
CA PHE A 168 4.93 10.22 -8.09
C PHE A 168 3.76 11.19 -8.18
N ILE A 169 3.92 12.43 -7.72
CA ILE A 169 2.85 13.44 -7.74
C ILE A 169 2.40 13.75 -9.17
N GLN A 170 3.35 13.92 -10.10
CA GLN A 170 3.02 14.23 -11.50
C GLN A 170 2.33 13.07 -12.20
N ALA A 171 2.63 11.82 -11.86
CA ALA A 171 2.04 10.65 -12.51
C ALA A 171 0.52 10.67 -12.42
N PHE A 172 -0.04 10.97 -11.26
CA PHE A 172 -1.49 11.08 -11.11
C PHE A 172 -2.07 12.24 -11.90
N THR A 173 -1.49 13.45 -11.78
CA THR A 173 -1.97 14.61 -12.56
C THR A 173 -1.95 14.33 -14.06
N ASN A 174 -0.89 13.70 -14.56
CA ASN A 174 -0.74 13.37 -15.98
C ASN A 174 -1.66 12.24 -16.44
N SER A 175 -2.06 11.34 -15.53
CA SER A 175 -3.02 10.26 -15.79
C SER A 175 -4.44 10.84 -15.86
N ASP A 176 -4.84 11.65 -14.87
CA ASP A 176 -6.14 12.33 -14.86
C ASP A 176 -6.38 13.21 -16.10
N MET A 177 -5.31 13.85 -16.58
CA MET A 177 -5.32 14.71 -17.76
C MET A 177 -5.08 13.94 -19.07
N ALA A 178 -4.98 12.62 -19.06
CA ALA A 178 -4.73 11.86 -20.27
C ALA A 178 -5.88 12.02 -21.28
N PRO A 179 -5.58 12.23 -22.57
CA PRO A 179 -6.61 12.37 -23.61
C PRO A 179 -7.31 11.04 -23.91
N TYR A 180 -6.66 9.92 -23.62
CA TYR A 180 -7.17 8.57 -23.82
C TYR A 180 -6.73 7.71 -22.65
N GLU A 181 -7.63 6.84 -22.18
CA GLU A 181 -7.35 5.89 -21.13
C GLU A 181 -8.13 4.59 -21.39
N GLN A 182 -7.46 3.45 -21.22
CA GLN A 182 -8.10 2.15 -21.09
C GLN A 182 -7.84 1.62 -19.68
N LEU A 183 -8.90 1.25 -18.97
CA LEU A 183 -8.85 0.76 -17.61
C LEU A 183 -9.26 -0.72 -17.59
N ASN A 184 -8.48 -1.55 -16.90
CA ASN A 184 -8.92 -2.85 -16.42
C ASN A 184 -8.85 -2.86 -14.89
N GLU A 185 -9.96 -3.20 -14.25
CA GLU A 185 -10.09 -3.27 -12.80
C GLU A 185 -10.52 -4.67 -12.38
N GLU A 186 -9.88 -5.19 -11.35
CA GLU A 186 -10.28 -6.40 -10.65
C GLU A 186 -10.31 -6.09 -9.15
N TYR A 187 -11.47 -6.27 -8.53
CA TYR A 187 -11.63 -6.29 -7.09
C TYR A 187 -12.00 -7.69 -6.62
N LEU A 188 -11.28 -8.19 -5.63
CA LEU A 188 -11.52 -9.48 -4.98
C LEU A 188 -11.72 -9.26 -3.48
N GLY A 189 -12.93 -9.49 -3.01
CA GLY A 189 -13.29 -9.51 -1.60
C GLY A 189 -13.41 -10.94 -1.08
N SER A 190 -12.80 -11.23 0.07
CA SER A 190 -12.89 -12.53 0.72
C SER A 190 -12.98 -12.38 2.24
N ILE A 191 -13.62 -13.37 2.88
CA ILE A 191 -13.79 -13.40 4.33
C ILE A 191 -13.04 -14.60 4.89
N LYS A 192 -12.16 -14.34 5.85
CA LYS A 192 -11.45 -15.36 6.62
C LYS A 192 -11.99 -15.37 8.05
N TYR A 193 -12.32 -16.55 8.57
CA TYR A 193 -12.95 -16.65 9.88
C TYR A 193 -12.63 -17.97 10.60
N GLU A 194 -12.74 -17.95 11.92
CA GLU A 194 -12.72 -19.13 12.78
C GLU A 194 -14.03 -19.19 13.58
N LEU A 195 -14.78 -20.28 13.45
CA LEU A 195 -16.03 -20.49 14.19
C LEU A 195 -15.78 -20.97 15.63
N THR A 196 -16.66 -20.59 16.56
CA THR A 196 -16.63 -21.10 17.93
C THR A 196 -16.97 -22.60 17.99
N PRO A 197 -16.51 -23.34 19.02
CA PRO A 197 -16.77 -24.79 19.12
C PRO A 197 -18.26 -25.14 19.09
N ALA A 198 -19.10 -24.30 19.70
CA ALA A 198 -20.55 -24.50 19.72
C ALA A 198 -21.16 -24.47 18.32
N VAL A 199 -20.68 -23.58 17.44
CA VAL A 199 -21.13 -23.50 16.04
C VAL A 199 -20.53 -24.62 15.22
N GLN A 200 -19.26 -24.98 15.45
CA GLN A 200 -18.60 -26.08 14.72
C GLN A 200 -19.31 -27.43 14.92
N GLN A 201 -19.87 -27.67 16.12
CA GLN A 201 -20.62 -28.90 16.43
C GLN A 201 -22.04 -28.91 15.83
N ASN A 202 -22.55 -27.76 15.36
CA ASN A 202 -23.86 -27.65 14.73
C ASN A 202 -23.72 -27.61 13.20
N ALA A 203 -23.83 -28.78 12.56
CA ALA A 203 -23.62 -28.92 11.12
C ALA A 203 -24.55 -28.04 10.26
N LYS A 204 -25.82 -27.88 10.66
CA LYS A 204 -26.78 -27.04 9.91
C LYS A 204 -26.43 -25.56 9.99
N LEU A 205 -26.14 -25.07 11.20
CA LEU A 205 -25.74 -23.67 11.40
C LEU A 205 -24.42 -23.37 10.71
N LYS A 206 -23.44 -24.27 10.81
CA LYS A 206 -22.15 -24.16 10.11
C LYS A 206 -22.34 -24.05 8.59
N ALA A 207 -23.15 -24.93 7.99
CA ALA A 207 -23.41 -24.90 6.55
C ALA A 207 -24.12 -23.61 6.11
N ALA A 208 -25.10 -23.13 6.90
CA ALA A 208 -25.79 -21.87 6.62
C ALA A 208 -24.84 -20.66 6.68
N ILE A 209 -23.97 -20.59 7.71
CA ILE A 209 -22.96 -19.54 7.82
C ILE A 209 -21.98 -19.60 6.65
N GLN A 210 -21.51 -20.80 6.28
CA GLN A 210 -20.60 -20.99 5.15
C GLN A 210 -21.22 -20.53 3.83
N GLN A 211 -22.48 -20.86 3.59
CA GLN A 211 -23.20 -20.43 2.40
C GLN A 211 -23.29 -18.90 2.34
N VAL A 212 -23.79 -18.25 3.39
CA VAL A 212 -23.93 -16.79 3.43
C VAL A 212 -22.58 -16.12 3.19
N LEU A 213 -21.52 -16.53 3.89
CA LEU A 213 -20.19 -15.92 3.73
C LEU A 213 -19.60 -16.16 2.34
N SER A 214 -19.88 -17.29 1.69
CA SER A 214 -19.47 -17.54 0.30
C SER A 214 -20.25 -16.71 -0.72
N GLU A 215 -21.51 -16.37 -0.43
CA GLU A 215 -22.30 -15.42 -1.23
C GLU A 215 -21.86 -13.97 -0.98
N THR A 216 -21.20 -13.70 0.16
CA THR A 216 -20.69 -12.38 0.51
C THR A 216 -19.31 -12.09 -0.09
N SER A 217 -18.54 -13.13 -0.48
CA SER A 217 -17.32 -12.90 -1.26
C SER A 217 -17.70 -12.36 -2.64
N SER A 218 -17.14 -11.20 -2.98
CA SER A 218 -17.45 -10.50 -4.22
C SER A 218 -16.22 -10.48 -5.11
N ALA A 219 -16.45 -10.72 -6.39
CA ALA A 219 -15.49 -10.40 -7.44
C ALA A 219 -16.16 -9.37 -8.33
N VAL A 220 -15.49 -8.22 -8.50
CA VAL A 220 -15.92 -7.17 -9.42
C VAL A 220 -14.85 -7.05 -10.49
N TYR A 221 -15.29 -7.08 -11.74
CA TYR A 221 -14.42 -6.85 -12.89
C TYR A 221 -14.96 -5.66 -13.67
N ALA A 222 -14.14 -4.65 -13.89
CA ALA A 222 -14.51 -3.53 -14.74
C ALA A 222 -13.52 -3.35 -15.90
N ALA A 223 -14.04 -2.99 -17.06
CA ALA A 223 -13.24 -2.55 -18.21
C ALA A 223 -13.80 -1.20 -18.68
N GLY A 224 -12.92 -0.22 -18.84
CA GLY A 224 -13.27 1.15 -19.20
C GLY A 224 -12.48 1.65 -20.42
N GLU A 225 -13.14 2.46 -21.24
CA GLU A 225 -12.54 3.19 -22.35
C GLU A 225 -12.95 4.67 -22.26
N LEU A 226 -11.96 5.54 -22.08
CA LEU A 226 -12.17 6.97 -21.94
C LEU A 226 -11.45 7.75 -23.03
N MET A 227 -12.11 8.78 -23.54
CA MET A 227 -11.56 9.77 -24.46
C MET A 227 -11.96 11.18 -24.07
N ARG A 228 -10.97 12.09 -24.02
CA ARG A 228 -11.16 13.53 -23.85
C ARG A 228 -10.75 14.27 -25.11
N VAL A 229 -11.69 14.94 -25.75
CA VAL A 229 -11.43 15.68 -27.00
C VAL A 229 -12.27 16.96 -27.06
N ARG A 230 -11.62 18.09 -27.37
CA ARG A 230 -12.28 19.41 -27.50
C ARG A 230 -13.14 19.81 -26.30
N GLY A 231 -12.70 19.46 -25.09
CA GLY A 231 -13.42 19.75 -23.85
C GLY A 231 -14.64 18.86 -23.58
N ARG A 232 -14.88 17.83 -24.41
CA ARG A 232 -15.86 16.76 -24.15
C ARG A 232 -15.18 15.53 -23.58
N VAL A 233 -15.91 14.80 -22.74
CA VAL A 233 -15.51 13.50 -22.19
C VAL A 233 -16.45 12.44 -22.74
N TYR A 234 -15.90 11.33 -23.21
CA TYR A 234 -16.63 10.14 -23.61
C TYR A 234 -16.06 8.98 -22.80
N ASP A 235 -16.90 8.30 -22.03
CA ASP A 235 -16.48 7.17 -21.20
C ASP A 235 -17.45 6.00 -21.42
N VAL A 236 -16.92 4.80 -21.55
CA VAL A 236 -17.69 3.56 -21.62
C VAL A 236 -17.09 2.59 -20.64
N VAL A 237 -17.89 2.16 -19.67
CA VAL A 237 -17.47 1.19 -18.66
C VAL A 237 -18.40 0.00 -18.67
N THR A 238 -17.81 -1.19 -18.62
CA THR A 238 -18.52 -2.45 -18.42
C THR A 238 -18.07 -3.07 -17.11
N GLU A 239 -18.99 -3.22 -16.17
CA GLU A 239 -18.76 -3.85 -14.88
C GLU A 239 -19.45 -5.22 -14.81
N ARG A 240 -18.81 -6.17 -14.13
CA ARG A 240 -19.38 -7.49 -13.81
C ARG A 240 -19.38 -7.67 -12.31
N VAL A 241 -20.57 -7.79 -11.74
CA VAL A 241 -20.76 -7.90 -10.29
C VAL A 241 -21.74 -9.04 -10.03
N SER A 242 -21.29 -10.07 -9.30
CA SER A 242 -22.14 -11.17 -8.82
C SER A 242 -23.03 -11.81 -9.91
N GLY A 243 -22.48 -11.98 -11.12
CA GLY A 243 -23.17 -12.59 -12.28
C GLY A 243 -24.03 -11.63 -13.13
N HIS A 244 -24.15 -10.36 -12.73
CA HIS A 244 -24.78 -9.32 -13.54
C HIS A 244 -23.74 -8.51 -14.31
N ILE A 245 -24.14 -8.01 -15.49
CA ILE A 245 -23.35 -7.10 -16.30
C ILE A 245 -23.99 -5.71 -16.21
N PHE A 246 -23.19 -4.69 -15.96
CA PHE A 246 -23.60 -3.30 -16.05
C PHE A 246 -22.80 -2.61 -17.13
N GLN A 247 -23.46 -1.85 -18.00
CA GLN A 247 -22.81 -1.01 -18.98
C GLN A 247 -23.19 0.44 -18.72
N ILE A 248 -22.17 1.27 -18.59
CA ILE A 248 -22.28 2.69 -18.29
C ILE A 248 -21.67 3.45 -19.45
N VAL A 249 -22.38 4.45 -19.95
CA VAL A 249 -21.90 5.34 -21.02
C VAL A 249 -22.07 6.77 -20.56
N ASP A 250 -20.99 7.52 -20.48
CA ASP A 250 -20.98 8.96 -20.26
C ASP A 250 -20.70 9.68 -21.58
N ASP A 251 -21.71 10.41 -22.09
CA ASP A 251 -21.54 11.41 -23.16
C ASP A 251 -21.51 12.79 -22.52
N ASN A 252 -20.32 13.20 -22.07
CA ASN A 252 -20.03 14.54 -21.60
C ASN A 252 -20.97 15.04 -20.49
N GLY A 253 -21.18 14.20 -19.48
CA GLY A 253 -22.06 14.38 -18.33
C GLY A 253 -23.44 13.76 -18.51
N ALA A 254 -23.85 13.36 -19.71
CA ALA A 254 -25.08 12.62 -19.93
C ALA A 254 -24.83 11.11 -19.78
N VAL A 255 -25.34 10.52 -18.71
CA VAL A 255 -25.01 9.15 -18.31
C VAL A 255 -26.16 8.19 -18.58
N TYR A 256 -25.83 7.09 -19.24
CA TYR A 256 -26.74 6.02 -19.60
C TYR A 256 -26.28 4.73 -18.94
N LEU A 257 -27.24 3.97 -18.40
CA LEU A 257 -27.00 2.70 -17.73
C LEU A 257 -27.84 1.61 -18.39
N GLN A 258 -27.23 0.46 -18.61
CA GLN A 258 -27.89 -0.79 -18.93
C GLN A 258 -27.48 -1.84 -17.91
N LYS A 259 -28.46 -2.59 -17.41
CA LYS A 259 -28.22 -3.82 -16.63
C LYS A 259 -28.56 -5.02 -17.50
N ASP A 260 -27.64 -5.96 -17.57
CA ASP A 260 -27.69 -7.17 -18.38
C ASP A 260 -28.08 -6.82 -19.83
N SER A 261 -29.03 -7.55 -20.43
CA SER A 261 -29.59 -7.24 -21.75
C SER A 261 -30.85 -6.37 -21.71
N GLY A 262 -31.07 -5.64 -20.60
CA GLY A 262 -32.23 -4.77 -20.40
C GLY A 262 -32.25 -3.53 -21.29
N GLY A 263 -33.27 -2.68 -21.13
CA GLY A 263 -33.33 -1.40 -21.83
C GLY A 263 -32.35 -0.37 -21.26
N TRP A 264 -31.88 0.54 -22.11
CA TRP A 264 -31.06 1.68 -21.70
C TRP A 264 -31.89 2.69 -20.91
N SER A 265 -31.33 3.16 -19.79
CA SER A 265 -31.93 4.20 -18.95
C SER A 265 -30.98 5.39 -18.84
N ASN A 266 -31.49 6.61 -19.04
CA ASN A 266 -30.73 7.82 -18.75
C ASN A 266 -30.79 8.07 -17.23
N VAL A 267 -29.63 7.97 -16.59
CA VAL A 267 -29.47 8.09 -15.13
C VAL A 267 -28.76 9.39 -14.74
N THR A 268 -28.59 10.35 -15.66
CA THR A 268 -27.82 11.60 -15.46
C THR A 268 -28.13 12.31 -14.13
N ALA A 269 -29.41 12.40 -13.75
CA ALA A 269 -29.81 13.06 -12.50
C ALA A 269 -29.43 12.28 -11.22
N GLN A 270 -29.04 11.02 -11.34
CA GLN A 270 -28.66 10.10 -10.27
C GLN A 270 -27.13 9.92 -10.17
N VAL A 271 -26.35 10.57 -11.06
CA VAL A 271 -24.92 10.32 -11.28
C VAL A 271 -24.02 10.78 -10.15
N SER A 272 -24.45 11.74 -9.32
CA SER A 272 -23.66 12.21 -8.18
C SER A 272 -23.25 11.08 -7.22
N SER A 273 -23.95 9.93 -7.25
CA SER A 273 -23.61 8.71 -6.50
C SER A 273 -23.04 7.55 -7.35
N ILE A 274 -23.07 7.62 -8.69
CA ILE A 274 -22.76 6.47 -9.57
C ILE A 274 -21.36 6.56 -10.21
N LEU A 275 -20.86 7.76 -10.55
CA LEU A 275 -19.60 7.93 -11.31
C LEU A 275 -18.36 8.24 -10.45
N GLN A 276 -18.38 7.99 -9.14
CA GLN A 276 -17.14 7.99 -8.36
C GLN A 276 -16.24 6.79 -8.71
N SER A 277 -16.75 5.77 -9.42
CA SER A 277 -16.02 4.55 -9.73
C SER A 277 -15.04 4.67 -10.92
N THR A 278 -15.22 5.62 -11.85
CA THR A 278 -14.42 5.65 -13.09
C THR A 278 -13.41 6.80 -13.10
N GLY A 279 -12.26 6.56 -12.47
CA GLY A 279 -11.01 7.16 -12.94
C GLY A 279 -10.54 8.48 -12.31
N LYS A 280 -11.02 8.88 -11.12
CA LYS A 280 -10.31 9.91 -10.33
C LYS A 280 -9.72 9.29 -9.07
N MET A 281 -8.46 8.90 -9.15
CA MET A 281 -7.65 8.73 -7.94
C MET A 281 -7.21 10.13 -7.51
N ASP A 282 -8.08 10.83 -6.76
CA ASP A 282 -7.69 12.09 -6.14
C ASP A 282 -6.58 11.80 -5.12
N VAL A 283 -5.36 12.18 -5.49
CA VAL A 283 -4.11 11.88 -4.76
C VAL A 283 -4.02 12.52 -3.39
N PRO A 284 -4.43 13.79 -3.18
CA PRO A 284 -4.07 14.50 -1.96
C PRO A 284 -4.60 13.77 -0.74
N GLY A 285 -3.69 13.09 -0.05
CA GLY A 285 -4.00 12.31 1.14
C GLY A 285 -4.58 10.93 0.91
N MET A 286 -4.60 10.33 -0.29
CA MET A 286 -4.96 8.91 -0.45
C MET A 286 -3.83 7.97 -0.02
N PHE A 287 -2.58 8.32 -0.36
CA PHE A 287 -1.41 7.53 -0.01
C PHE A 287 -0.54 8.28 1.01
N ILE A 288 -0.02 7.52 1.98
CA ILE A 288 0.90 8.00 3.01
C ILE A 288 2.09 7.06 3.09
N ASP A 289 3.18 7.52 3.70
CA ASP A 289 4.42 6.73 3.88
C ASP A 289 4.95 6.13 2.55
N VAL A 290 4.73 6.81 1.43
CA VAL A 290 5.20 6.41 0.09
C VAL A 290 6.74 6.26 0.07
N ARG A 291 7.20 5.14 -0.47
CA ARG A 291 8.60 4.76 -0.69
C ARG A 291 8.79 4.29 -2.12
N TRP A 292 9.97 4.53 -2.68
CA TRP A 292 10.34 4.02 -4.00
C TRP A 292 11.18 2.75 -3.83
N GLU A 293 10.77 1.67 -4.48
CA GLU A 293 11.38 0.33 -4.35
C GLU A 293 12.30 -0.02 -5.52
N GLY A 294 12.50 0.90 -6.46
CA GLY A 294 13.30 0.66 -7.67
C GLY A 294 12.43 0.48 -8.91
N GLN A 295 13.04 -0.15 -9.92
CA GLN A 295 12.37 -0.44 -11.18
C GLN A 295 12.08 -1.93 -11.33
N SER A 296 10.92 -2.25 -11.86
CA SER A 296 10.50 -3.60 -12.23
C SER A 296 9.87 -3.57 -13.61
N SER A 297 10.35 -4.42 -14.52
CA SER A 297 9.81 -4.54 -15.89
C SER A 297 9.73 -3.21 -16.66
N GLY A 298 10.66 -2.28 -16.39
CA GLY A 298 10.69 -0.96 -17.04
C GLY A 298 9.77 0.09 -16.42
N LEU A 299 9.09 -0.23 -15.32
CA LEU A 299 8.24 0.67 -14.54
C LEU A 299 8.93 1.03 -13.23
N ASP A 300 8.76 2.27 -12.78
CA ASP A 300 9.14 2.68 -11.43
C ASP A 300 8.07 2.21 -10.42
N VAL A 301 8.50 1.56 -9.34
CA VAL A 301 7.61 0.92 -8.36
C VAL A 301 7.64 1.68 -7.05
N PHE A 302 6.46 2.04 -6.55
CA PHE A 302 6.27 2.72 -5.28
C PHE A 302 5.42 1.88 -4.35
N GLN A 303 5.85 1.75 -3.10
CA GLN A 303 5.08 1.17 -2.01
C GLN A 303 4.54 2.28 -1.13
N ALA A 304 3.29 2.17 -0.71
CA ALA A 304 2.65 3.14 0.15
C ALA A 304 1.72 2.45 1.14
N LYS A 305 1.34 3.18 2.19
CA LYS A 305 0.15 2.85 2.97
C LYS A 305 -1.02 3.65 2.43
N VAL A 306 -2.21 3.10 2.56
CA VAL A 306 -3.42 3.85 2.23
C VAL A 306 -3.85 4.67 3.44
N ASN A 307 -4.22 5.92 3.23
CA ASN A 307 -4.80 6.74 4.28
C ASN A 307 -6.20 6.21 4.63
N PRO A 308 -6.44 5.78 5.88
CA PRO A 308 -7.75 5.30 6.29
C PRO A 308 -8.88 6.32 6.09
N ALA A 309 -8.58 7.62 6.14
CA ALA A 309 -9.56 8.67 5.90
C ALA A 309 -9.94 8.84 4.42
N ALA A 310 -9.11 8.36 3.49
CA ALA A 310 -9.38 8.43 2.05
C ALA A 310 -10.11 7.19 1.53
N LEU A 311 -9.97 6.04 2.19
CA LEU A 311 -10.62 4.78 1.81
C LEU A 311 -12.15 4.83 1.83
N SER A 312 -12.75 5.70 2.66
CA SER A 312 -14.20 5.88 2.67
C SER A 312 -14.77 6.47 1.37
N GLN A 313 -13.92 6.95 0.46
CA GLN A 313 -14.32 7.52 -0.84
C GLN A 313 -14.08 6.56 -2.03
N VAL A 314 -13.27 5.51 -1.85
CA VAL A 314 -12.96 4.53 -2.91
C VAL A 314 -14.00 3.42 -2.95
N ASP A 315 -14.58 3.08 -1.80
CA ASP A 315 -15.72 2.17 -1.73
C ASP A 315 -17.00 2.98 -1.95
N GLY A 316 -17.69 2.76 -3.08
CA GLY A 316 -19.04 3.27 -3.28
C GLY A 316 -19.97 2.74 -2.19
N GLU A 317 -20.18 3.54 -1.14
CA GLU A 317 -21.28 3.56 -0.14
C GLU A 317 -21.88 2.25 0.43
N SER A 318 -21.37 1.03 0.17
CA SER A 318 -22.15 -0.19 0.46
C SER A 318 -21.51 -1.28 1.32
N ALA A 319 -20.32 -1.12 1.90
CA ALA A 319 -19.80 -2.20 2.76
C ALA A 319 -18.94 -1.82 3.98
N ARG A 320 -18.49 -0.58 4.18
CA ARG A 320 -17.71 -0.23 5.37
C ARG A 320 -18.53 0.57 6.39
N PRO A 321 -18.55 0.16 7.67
CA PRO A 321 -19.04 1.04 8.72
C PRO A 321 -18.16 2.30 8.74
N SER A 322 -18.79 3.47 8.71
CA SER A 322 -18.13 4.76 8.95
C SER A 322 -17.19 4.61 10.15
N SER A 323 -15.94 5.03 9.98
CA SER A 323 -14.75 4.83 10.82
C SER A 323 -14.81 5.39 12.26
N GLY A 324 -15.94 5.27 12.94
CA GLY A 324 -16.22 5.91 14.23
C GLY A 324 -16.21 4.99 15.44
N SER A 325 -16.32 3.66 15.32
CA SER A 325 -16.43 2.84 16.53
C SER A 325 -16.11 1.37 16.31
N ALA A 326 -15.22 0.88 17.19
CA ALA A 326 -14.76 -0.49 17.40
C ALA A 326 -13.56 -0.94 16.54
N SER A 327 -12.42 -1.03 17.25
CA SER A 327 -11.12 -1.55 16.86
C SER A 327 -11.16 -2.62 15.77
N ALA A 328 -10.98 -2.19 14.54
CA ALA A 328 -10.47 -3.06 13.49
C ALA A 328 -9.04 -2.63 13.19
N GLU A 329 -8.09 -3.57 13.29
CA GLU A 329 -6.74 -3.31 12.79
C GLU A 329 -6.84 -3.37 11.27
N VAL A 330 -6.53 -2.25 10.63
CA VAL A 330 -6.56 -2.11 9.19
C VAL A 330 -5.10 -2.07 8.71
N GLN A 331 -4.69 -3.12 7.99
CA GLN A 331 -3.40 -3.14 7.31
C GLN A 331 -3.67 -2.90 5.83
N ASP A 332 -3.35 -1.69 5.39
CA ASP A 332 -3.54 -1.29 4.00
C ASP A 332 -2.18 -1.01 3.37
N THR A 333 -1.86 -1.77 2.33
CA THR A 333 -0.68 -1.53 1.50
C THR A 333 -1.13 -1.23 0.08
N ALA A 334 -0.37 -0.35 -0.57
CA ALA A 334 -0.57 -0.01 -1.96
C ALA A 334 0.75 -0.14 -2.72
N THR A 335 0.68 -0.75 -3.90
CA THR A 335 1.75 -0.75 -4.89
C THR A 335 1.31 0.08 -6.08
N ILE A 336 2.10 1.09 -6.44
CA ILE A 336 1.86 1.97 -7.57
C ILE A 336 3.01 1.79 -8.55
N GLU A 337 2.70 1.42 -9.78
CA GLU A 337 3.68 1.28 -10.86
C GLU A 337 3.49 2.44 -11.84
N ILE A 338 4.58 3.16 -12.13
CA ILE A 338 4.60 4.36 -12.96
C ILE A 338 5.41 4.08 -14.23
N GLU A 339 4.81 4.38 -15.38
CA GLU A 339 5.45 4.35 -16.68
C GLU A 339 6.04 5.73 -17.03
N LEU A 340 7.27 5.75 -17.54
CA LEU A 340 7.96 6.98 -17.96
C LEU A 340 8.08 7.15 -19.49
N THR A 341 7.77 6.10 -20.27
CA THR A 341 8.02 6.04 -21.73
C THR A 341 7.04 6.88 -22.54
N SER A 342 5.87 7.24 -22.00
CA SER A 342 4.83 8.03 -22.68
C SER A 342 5.15 9.54 -22.78
N GLY A 343 6.38 9.94 -22.47
CA GLY A 343 6.87 11.33 -22.51
C GLY A 343 6.57 12.14 -21.25
N LYS A 344 5.68 11.65 -20.39
CA LYS A 344 5.40 12.15 -19.03
C LYS A 344 5.16 10.95 -18.10
N PRO A 345 5.49 11.03 -16.80
CA PRO A 345 5.16 9.95 -15.87
C PRO A 345 3.64 9.78 -15.83
N ARG A 346 3.17 8.53 -15.90
CA ARG A 346 1.75 8.15 -15.76
C ARG A 346 1.62 6.86 -14.99
N ILE A 347 0.48 6.68 -14.34
CA ILE A 347 0.17 5.46 -13.59
C ILE A 347 -0.06 4.35 -14.61
N ALA A 348 0.71 3.28 -14.53
CA ALA A 348 0.47 2.07 -15.30
C ALA A 348 -0.42 1.09 -14.51
N LYS A 349 -0.23 1.04 -13.19
CA LYS A 349 -0.95 0.09 -12.34
C LYS A 349 -1.03 0.59 -10.89
N VAL A 350 -2.15 0.30 -10.24
CA VAL A 350 -2.33 0.47 -8.80
C VAL A 350 -2.89 -0.82 -8.22
N GLN A 351 -2.26 -1.33 -7.18
CA GLN A 351 -2.73 -2.48 -6.42
C GLN A 351 -2.90 -2.07 -4.98
N ILE A 352 -4.08 -2.27 -4.41
CA ILE A 352 -4.39 -2.00 -3.02
C ILE A 352 -4.78 -3.30 -2.35
N GLN A 353 -4.15 -3.62 -1.24
CA GLN A 353 -4.53 -4.73 -0.38
C GLN A 353 -5.05 -4.15 0.93
N VAL A 354 -6.26 -4.54 1.27
CA VAL A 354 -6.94 -4.15 2.51
C VAL A 354 -7.12 -5.39 3.35
N ARG A 355 -6.69 -5.32 4.60
CA ARG A 355 -6.93 -6.37 5.58
C ARG A 355 -7.57 -5.75 6.81
N GLN A 356 -8.79 -6.18 7.12
CA GLN A 356 -9.56 -5.67 8.23
C GLN A 356 -9.85 -6.78 9.24
N LEU A 357 -9.23 -6.69 10.42
CA LEU A 357 -9.46 -7.64 11.51
C LEU A 357 -10.56 -7.12 12.44
N PHE A 358 -11.67 -7.83 12.58
CA PHE A 358 -12.76 -7.36 13.43
C PHE A 358 -12.62 -7.85 14.88
N SER A 359 -12.64 -6.91 15.83
CA SER A 359 -12.86 -7.26 17.24
C SER A 359 -14.29 -7.78 17.47
N GLN A 360 -14.51 -8.53 18.55
CA GLN A 360 -15.84 -9.01 18.95
C GLN A 360 -16.85 -7.87 19.12
N GLN A 361 -16.41 -6.73 19.66
CA GLN A 361 -17.24 -5.53 19.80
C GLN A 361 -17.61 -4.96 18.43
N ALA A 362 -16.66 -4.90 17.48
CA ALA A 362 -16.91 -4.43 16.13
C ALA A 362 -17.91 -5.34 15.40
N LEU A 363 -17.72 -6.66 15.45
CA LEU A 363 -18.68 -7.61 14.86
C LEU A 363 -20.08 -7.46 15.46
N ALA A 364 -20.17 -7.27 16.78
CA ALA A 364 -21.45 -7.14 17.45
C ALA A 364 -22.18 -5.84 17.08
N GLN A 365 -21.43 -4.77 16.81
CA GLN A 365 -21.98 -3.49 16.36
C GLN A 365 -22.47 -3.56 14.91
N VAL A 366 -21.72 -4.19 14.02
CA VAL A 366 -22.02 -4.23 12.58
C VAL A 366 -23.08 -5.27 12.26
N PHE A 367 -22.95 -6.48 12.81
CA PHE A 367 -23.77 -7.64 12.43
C PHE A 367 -24.68 -8.15 13.57
N GLY A 368 -24.62 -7.51 14.74
CA GLY A 368 -25.39 -7.88 15.92
C GLY A 368 -24.69 -8.87 16.85
N GLY A 369 -25.03 -8.81 18.14
CA GLY A 369 -24.36 -9.60 19.19
C GLY A 369 -24.51 -11.11 19.06
N SER A 370 -25.56 -11.61 18.39
CA SER A 370 -25.73 -13.04 18.13
C SER A 370 -24.76 -13.54 17.06
N PHE A 371 -24.55 -12.75 16.00
CA PHE A 371 -23.62 -13.07 14.93
C PHE A 371 -22.18 -13.09 15.44
N ALA A 372 -21.78 -12.07 16.21
CA ALA A 372 -20.42 -11.97 16.77
C ALA A 372 -20.01 -13.23 17.57
N LYS A 373 -20.93 -13.78 18.37
CA LYS A 373 -20.71 -14.98 19.19
C LYS A 373 -20.44 -16.25 18.39
N TRP A 374 -20.71 -16.27 17.09
CA TRP A 374 -20.43 -17.42 16.24
C TRP A 374 -18.95 -17.54 15.88
N PHE A 375 -18.20 -16.45 15.97
CA PHE A 375 -16.81 -16.38 15.51
C PHE A 375 -15.86 -16.20 16.69
N LYS A 376 -14.69 -16.85 16.64
CA LYS A 376 -13.54 -16.47 17.47
C LYS A 376 -12.71 -15.39 16.80
N GLN A 377 -12.55 -15.51 15.49
CA GLN A 377 -11.86 -14.57 14.62
C GLN A 377 -12.72 -14.34 13.37
N PHE A 378 -12.75 -13.11 12.91
CA PHE A 378 -13.39 -12.72 11.65
C PHE A 378 -12.56 -11.60 11.02
N GLU A 379 -12.24 -11.78 9.76
CA GLU A 379 -11.34 -10.92 9.00
C GLU A 379 -11.89 -10.79 7.58
N GLU A 380 -11.89 -9.56 7.09
CA GLU A 380 -12.21 -9.24 5.71
C GLU A 380 -10.91 -8.86 4.99
N MET A 381 -10.74 -9.41 3.80
CA MET A 381 -9.60 -9.15 2.93
C MET A 381 -10.12 -8.67 1.59
N GLY A 382 -9.66 -7.49 1.16
CA GLY A 382 -9.94 -6.92 -0.14
C GLY A 382 -8.65 -6.76 -0.94
N SER A 383 -8.72 -7.00 -2.24
CA SER A 383 -7.64 -6.71 -3.17
C SER A 383 -8.22 -6.00 -4.39
N LEU A 384 -7.79 -4.76 -4.62
CA LEU A 384 -8.10 -3.99 -5.82
C LEU A 384 -6.86 -3.94 -6.71
N THR A 385 -6.98 -4.28 -7.98
CA THR A 385 -5.96 -4.05 -9.01
C THR A 385 -6.57 -3.25 -10.14
N ARG A 386 -6.01 -2.07 -10.41
CA ARG A 386 -6.31 -1.24 -11.58
C ARG A 386 -5.10 -1.20 -12.49
N SER A 387 -5.28 -1.49 -13.77
CA SER A 387 -4.26 -1.40 -14.81
C SER A 387 -4.71 -0.42 -15.87
N PHE A 388 -3.81 0.47 -16.27
CA PHE A 388 -4.09 1.57 -17.18
C PHE A 388 -3.25 1.45 -18.44
N GLN A 389 -3.82 1.83 -19.57
CA GLN A 389 -3.14 2.09 -20.82
C GLN A 389 -3.61 3.44 -21.37
N TYR A 390 -2.81 4.08 -22.21
CA TYR A 390 -3.12 5.42 -22.71
C TYR A 390 -3.05 5.52 -24.24
N GLN A 391 -3.47 4.45 -24.93
CA GLN A 391 -3.41 4.39 -26.39
C GLN A 391 -4.56 5.21 -27.01
N PRO A 392 -4.33 5.93 -28.13
CA PRO A 392 -5.41 6.62 -28.83
C PRO A 392 -6.53 5.68 -29.24
N ILE A 393 -7.73 5.88 -28.68
CA ILE A 393 -8.92 5.07 -28.95
C ILE A 393 -10.17 5.95 -29.00
N VAL A 394 -11.15 5.55 -29.81
CA VAL A 394 -12.52 6.07 -29.71
C VAL A 394 -13.32 5.03 -28.95
N PRO A 395 -13.89 5.37 -27.77
CA PRO A 395 -14.65 4.42 -26.97
C PRO A 395 -15.78 3.77 -27.76
N SER A 396 -15.89 2.45 -27.64
CA SER A 396 -16.85 1.66 -28.41
C SER A 396 -18.25 1.78 -27.81
N LEU A 397 -19.18 2.40 -28.54
CA LEU A 397 -20.57 2.52 -28.07
C LEU A 397 -21.22 1.13 -27.96
N PRO A 398 -21.77 0.75 -26.79
CA PRO A 398 -22.48 -0.52 -26.61
C PRO A 398 -23.69 -0.69 -27.53
N GLN A 399 -24.05 -1.94 -27.82
CA GLN A 399 -25.18 -2.26 -28.71
C GLN A 399 -26.52 -1.75 -28.15
N GLY A 400 -27.36 -1.24 -29.04
CA GLY A 400 -28.71 -0.77 -28.70
C GLY A 400 -28.78 0.62 -28.06
N LEU A 401 -27.65 1.25 -27.74
CA LEU A 401 -27.61 2.67 -27.37
C LEU A 401 -27.36 3.53 -28.61
N HIS A 402 -28.16 4.58 -28.77
CA HIS A 402 -27.99 5.56 -29.84
C HIS A 402 -27.76 6.94 -29.23
N VAL A 403 -26.56 7.50 -29.45
CA VAL A 403 -26.17 8.85 -29.05
C VAL A 403 -25.78 9.61 -30.31
N SER A 404 -26.46 10.73 -30.60
CA SER A 404 -26.39 11.42 -31.89
C SER A 404 -24.99 11.96 -32.24
N ASP A 405 -24.24 12.40 -31.23
CA ASP A 405 -22.92 13.03 -31.40
C ASP A 405 -21.77 12.14 -30.91
N TRP A 406 -21.97 10.82 -30.88
CA TRP A 406 -20.91 9.91 -30.48
C TRP A 406 -19.79 9.90 -31.54
N PRO A 407 -18.52 10.01 -31.12
CA PRO A 407 -17.39 9.98 -32.03
C PRO A 407 -17.36 8.64 -32.79
N SER A 408 -17.25 8.72 -34.11
CA SER A 408 -17.06 7.54 -34.96
C SER A 408 -15.57 7.29 -35.18
N ALA A 409 -15.16 6.02 -35.24
CA ALA A 409 -13.77 5.61 -35.50
C ALA A 409 -13.22 6.01 -36.89
N ALA A 410 -13.97 6.81 -37.68
CA ALA A 410 -13.51 7.40 -38.91
C ALA A 410 -12.60 8.60 -38.59
N THR A 411 -11.29 8.34 -38.57
CA THR A 411 -10.24 9.35 -38.37
C THR A 411 -10.34 10.51 -39.36
N PRO A 412 -9.83 11.70 -39.00
CA PRO A 412 -9.29 12.63 -40.00
C PRO A 412 -8.15 11.91 -40.73
N GLY A 413 -8.43 11.39 -41.93
CA GLY A 413 -7.43 10.77 -42.82
C GLY A 413 -7.52 9.25 -42.93
N GLY A 414 -8.48 8.78 -43.71
CA GLY A 414 -8.52 7.54 -44.51
C GLY A 414 -7.78 6.29 -44.03
N ASN A 415 -8.52 5.32 -43.47
CA ASN A 415 -8.32 3.88 -43.79
C ASN A 415 -9.57 3.05 -43.44
N SER A 416 -10.65 3.22 -44.21
CA SER A 416 -11.99 2.64 -43.93
C SER A 416 -12.13 1.15 -44.26
N THR A 417 -11.13 0.48 -44.84
CA THR A 417 -11.25 -0.91 -45.31
C THR A 417 -10.42 -1.92 -44.53
N GLY A 418 -9.42 -1.50 -43.75
CA GLY A 418 -8.62 -2.42 -42.93
C GLY A 418 -9.27 -2.79 -41.59
N ASN A 419 -9.98 -1.85 -40.97
CA ASN A 419 -10.41 -2.00 -39.58
C ASN A 419 -11.73 -2.78 -39.44
N SER A 420 -12.65 -2.69 -40.41
CA SER A 420 -13.92 -3.45 -40.34
C SER A 420 -13.69 -4.96 -40.54
N THR A 421 -12.73 -5.34 -41.39
CA THR A 421 -12.32 -6.74 -41.55
C THR A 421 -11.44 -7.18 -40.38
N GLY A 422 -10.52 -6.33 -39.92
CA GLY A 422 -9.66 -6.63 -38.76
C GLY A 422 -10.42 -6.79 -37.44
N ASN A 423 -11.49 -6.03 -37.21
CA ASN A 423 -12.25 -6.09 -35.96
C ASN A 423 -13.31 -7.20 -35.99
N SER A 424 -13.94 -7.49 -37.14
CA SER A 424 -14.80 -8.69 -37.26
C SER A 424 -13.99 -9.99 -37.23
N THR A 425 -12.83 -10.06 -37.89
CA THR A 425 -11.95 -11.23 -37.80
C THR A 425 -11.23 -11.29 -36.45
N GLY A 426 -10.80 -10.17 -35.88
CA GLY A 426 -10.13 -10.13 -34.57
C GLY A 426 -11.03 -10.43 -33.39
N ASN A 427 -12.30 -10.02 -33.43
CA ASN A 427 -13.26 -10.29 -32.34
C ASN A 427 -13.89 -11.69 -32.48
N SER A 428 -14.10 -12.18 -33.71
CA SER A 428 -14.50 -13.59 -33.94
C SER A 428 -13.36 -14.56 -33.68
N THR A 429 -12.15 -14.32 -34.18
CA THR A 429 -10.97 -15.16 -33.88
C THR A 429 -10.52 -14.99 -32.43
N GLY A 430 -10.59 -13.80 -31.85
CA GLY A 430 -10.26 -13.55 -30.44
C GLY A 430 -11.20 -14.24 -29.47
N ASN A 431 -12.52 -14.15 -29.66
CA ASN A 431 -13.47 -14.88 -28.82
C ASN A 431 -13.49 -16.39 -29.11
N SER A 432 -13.35 -16.82 -30.37
CA SER A 432 -13.29 -18.25 -30.68
C SER A 432 -11.97 -18.89 -30.20
N THR A 433 -10.82 -18.23 -30.34
CA THR A 433 -9.54 -18.73 -29.84
C THR A 433 -9.43 -18.58 -28.32
N SER A 434 -9.94 -17.51 -27.69
CA SER A 434 -10.00 -17.41 -26.22
C SER A 434 -10.91 -18.47 -25.60
N ASN A 435 -12.08 -18.73 -26.19
CA ASN A 435 -13.03 -19.70 -25.65
C ASN A 435 -12.64 -21.15 -26.00
N SER A 436 -12.06 -21.40 -27.18
CA SER A 436 -11.53 -22.73 -27.54
C SER A 436 -10.19 -23.03 -26.88
N THR A 437 -9.23 -22.10 -26.81
CA THR A 437 -7.97 -22.31 -26.07
C THR A 437 -8.20 -22.24 -24.56
N GLY A 438 -9.11 -21.41 -24.05
CA GLY A 438 -9.47 -21.38 -22.62
C GLY A 438 -10.18 -22.64 -22.15
N ASN A 439 -11.16 -23.17 -22.90
CA ASN A 439 -11.80 -24.44 -22.55
C ASN A 439 -10.93 -25.65 -22.90
N SER A 440 -10.20 -25.67 -24.01
CA SER A 440 -9.33 -26.80 -24.36
C SER A 440 -8.07 -26.83 -23.52
N THR A 441 -7.38 -25.71 -23.26
CA THR A 441 -6.24 -25.66 -22.34
C THR A 441 -6.70 -25.75 -20.89
N GLY A 442 -7.82 -25.16 -20.49
CA GLY A 442 -8.38 -25.30 -19.14
C GLY A 442 -8.83 -26.72 -18.81
N ASN A 443 -9.58 -27.39 -19.70
CA ASN A 443 -9.97 -28.78 -19.48
C ASN A 443 -8.84 -29.77 -19.77
N SER A 444 -7.98 -29.56 -20.76
CA SER A 444 -6.87 -30.48 -21.02
C SER A 444 -5.74 -30.29 -20.01
N THR A 445 -5.35 -29.09 -19.62
CA THR A 445 -4.38 -28.89 -18.52
C THR A 445 -5.01 -29.22 -17.16
N GLY A 446 -6.28 -28.90 -16.92
CA GLY A 446 -6.98 -29.28 -15.69
C GLY A 446 -7.16 -30.79 -15.52
N ASN A 447 -7.62 -31.51 -16.56
CA ASN A 447 -7.75 -32.97 -16.49
C ASN A 447 -6.42 -33.69 -16.67
N SER A 448 -5.49 -33.22 -17.50
CA SER A 448 -4.19 -33.88 -17.66
C SER A 448 -3.26 -33.59 -16.48
N THR A 449 -3.18 -32.37 -15.93
CA THR A 449 -2.42 -32.12 -14.70
C THR A 449 -3.14 -32.71 -13.48
N GLY A 450 -4.47 -32.65 -13.41
CA GLY A 450 -5.25 -33.29 -12.34
C GLY A 450 -5.13 -34.82 -12.32
N ASN A 451 -5.29 -35.50 -13.47
CA ASN A 451 -5.14 -36.96 -13.55
C ASN A 451 -3.67 -37.39 -13.57
N SER A 452 -2.75 -36.67 -14.21
CA SER A 452 -1.32 -37.05 -14.21
C SER A 452 -0.67 -36.74 -12.87
N THR A 453 -0.92 -35.60 -12.21
CA THR A 453 -0.41 -35.37 -10.85
C THR A 453 -1.15 -36.24 -9.83
N GLY A 454 -2.47 -36.43 -9.96
CA GLY A 454 -3.24 -37.32 -9.08
C GLY A 454 -2.82 -38.79 -9.18
N ASN A 455 -2.73 -39.36 -10.39
CA ASN A 455 -2.29 -40.74 -10.58
C ASN A 455 -0.78 -40.92 -10.46
N SER A 456 0.06 -39.99 -10.92
CA SER A 456 1.51 -40.14 -10.79
C SER A 456 1.99 -39.86 -9.37
N THR A 457 1.43 -38.91 -8.62
CA THR A 457 1.78 -38.74 -7.19
C THR A 457 1.12 -39.83 -6.35
N GLY A 458 -0.14 -40.19 -6.62
CA GLY A 458 -0.83 -41.28 -5.92
C GLY A 458 -0.15 -42.65 -6.11
N ASN A 459 0.11 -43.06 -7.37
CA ASN A 459 0.79 -44.32 -7.63
C ASN A 459 2.29 -44.24 -7.31
N SER A 460 3.01 -43.14 -7.58
CA SER A 460 4.45 -43.13 -7.26
C SER A 460 4.69 -43.06 -5.76
N THR A 461 3.91 -42.29 -4.99
CA THR A 461 4.05 -42.29 -3.53
C THR A 461 3.59 -43.63 -2.94
N SER A 462 2.47 -44.21 -3.38
CA SER A 462 2.03 -45.50 -2.85
C SER A 462 2.97 -46.65 -3.25
N ASN A 463 3.45 -46.68 -4.50
CA ASN A 463 4.34 -47.75 -4.98
C ASN A 463 5.77 -47.56 -4.48
N SER A 464 6.30 -46.33 -4.40
CA SER A 464 7.62 -46.06 -3.81
C SER A 464 7.60 -46.27 -2.30
N THR A 465 6.57 -45.87 -1.55
CA THR A 465 6.52 -46.16 -0.11
C THR A 465 6.35 -47.66 0.15
N SER A 466 5.50 -48.37 -0.61
CA SER A 466 5.36 -49.84 -0.45
C SER A 466 6.61 -50.60 -0.89
N ASN A 467 7.21 -50.30 -2.05
CA ASN A 467 8.44 -50.99 -2.49
C ASN A 467 9.64 -50.60 -1.63
N SER A 468 9.83 -49.33 -1.29
CA SER A 468 10.96 -48.93 -0.44
C SER A 468 10.82 -49.51 0.96
N THR A 469 9.62 -49.53 1.55
CA THR A 469 9.46 -50.12 2.89
C THR A 469 9.62 -51.64 2.86
N SER A 470 9.00 -52.35 1.91
CA SER A 470 9.13 -53.81 1.81
C SER A 470 10.54 -54.24 1.41
N ASN A 471 11.15 -53.59 0.42
CA ASN A 471 12.47 -53.99 -0.07
C ASN A 471 13.58 -53.54 0.88
N SER A 472 13.50 -52.36 1.52
CA SER A 472 14.46 -51.97 2.55
C SER A 472 14.33 -52.82 3.81
N THR A 473 13.13 -53.22 4.22
CA THR A 473 12.96 -54.08 5.41
C THR A 473 13.42 -55.51 5.12
N SER A 474 13.01 -56.11 3.99
CA SER A 474 13.44 -57.47 3.62
C SER A 474 14.94 -57.55 3.34
N ASN A 475 15.49 -56.60 2.57
CA ASN A 475 16.91 -56.64 2.22
C ASN A 475 17.80 -56.25 3.41
N SER A 476 17.41 -55.29 4.26
CA SER A 476 18.19 -54.97 5.46
C SER A 476 18.14 -56.10 6.48
N THR A 477 16.99 -56.78 6.65
CA THR A 477 16.89 -57.89 7.61
C THR A 477 17.62 -59.12 7.10
N SER A 478 17.43 -59.52 5.83
CA SER A 478 18.13 -60.69 5.25
C SER A 478 19.62 -60.45 5.14
N ASN A 479 20.06 -59.29 4.66
CA ASN A 479 21.50 -59.05 4.46
C ASN A 479 22.21 -58.79 5.79
N SER A 480 21.59 -58.09 6.76
CA SER A 480 22.21 -57.92 8.08
C SER A 480 22.27 -59.23 8.85
N THR A 481 21.24 -60.09 8.75
CA THR A 481 21.24 -61.39 9.46
C THR A 481 22.20 -62.37 8.80
N SER A 482 22.18 -62.51 7.47
CA SER A 482 23.10 -63.41 6.75
C SER A 482 24.55 -62.96 6.86
N ASN A 483 24.83 -61.66 6.70
CA ASN A 483 26.22 -61.19 6.73
C ASN A 483 26.77 -61.17 8.17
N SER A 484 25.96 -60.80 9.17
CA SER A 484 26.42 -60.85 10.57
C SER A 484 26.65 -62.28 11.05
N THR A 485 25.78 -63.23 10.66
CA THR A 485 25.92 -64.64 11.06
C THR A 485 27.05 -65.33 10.31
N SER A 486 27.16 -65.15 8.99
CA SER A 486 28.25 -65.74 8.20
C SER A 486 29.60 -65.14 8.56
N ASN A 487 29.71 -63.82 8.72
CA ASN A 487 31.01 -63.21 9.01
C ASN A 487 31.46 -63.50 10.45
N SER A 488 30.54 -63.50 11.43
CA SER A 488 30.88 -63.86 12.82
C SER A 488 31.25 -65.34 12.95
N THR A 489 30.56 -66.24 12.25
CA THR A 489 30.85 -67.68 12.31
C THR A 489 32.12 -68.03 11.54
N SER A 490 32.33 -67.46 10.34
CA SER A 490 33.54 -67.69 9.55
C SER A 490 34.79 -67.11 10.22
N ASN A 491 34.76 -65.86 10.72
CA ASN A 491 35.92 -65.32 11.42
C ASN A 491 36.21 -66.06 12.73
N SER A 492 35.19 -66.41 13.52
CA SER A 492 35.41 -67.13 14.78
C SER A 492 35.98 -68.53 14.55
N THR A 493 35.52 -69.23 13.50
CA THR A 493 36.00 -70.57 13.16
C THR A 493 37.39 -70.51 12.52
N SER A 494 37.65 -69.57 11.60
CA SER A 494 38.95 -69.41 10.96
C SER A 494 40.04 -68.92 11.92
N ASN A 495 39.75 -67.99 12.84
CA ASN A 495 40.74 -67.56 13.83
C ASN A 495 41.00 -68.66 14.88
N SER A 496 39.95 -69.36 15.34
CA SER A 496 40.14 -70.43 16.32
C SER A 496 40.92 -71.60 15.73
N THR A 497 40.66 -71.95 14.47
CA THR A 497 41.39 -73.03 13.79
C THR A 497 42.83 -72.62 13.47
N SER A 498 43.04 -71.39 12.96
CA SER A 498 44.39 -70.90 12.62
C SER A 498 45.28 -70.74 13.86
N ASN A 499 44.76 -70.20 14.97
CA ASN A 499 45.55 -70.11 16.20
C ASN A 499 45.81 -71.48 16.84
N SER A 500 44.85 -72.41 16.80
CA SER A 500 45.07 -73.76 17.33
C SER A 500 46.08 -74.54 16.48
N THR A 501 46.06 -74.44 15.15
CA THR A 501 47.05 -75.11 14.29
C THR A 501 48.43 -74.45 14.33
N SER A 502 48.51 -73.11 14.41
CA SER A 502 49.80 -72.40 14.53
C SER A 502 50.49 -72.64 15.89
N ASN A 503 49.74 -72.77 16.99
CA ASN A 503 50.33 -73.13 18.29
C ASN A 503 50.68 -74.63 18.39
N SER A 504 49.94 -75.52 17.74
CA SER A 504 50.27 -76.95 17.74
C SER A 504 51.51 -77.27 16.89
N THR A 505 51.79 -76.47 15.85
CA THR A 505 52.96 -76.68 14.95
C THR A 505 54.22 -75.97 15.45
N SER A 506 54.09 -74.97 16.33
CA SER A 506 55.24 -74.28 16.95
C SER A 506 55.80 -75.01 18.18
N ASN A 507 55.04 -75.96 18.75
CA ASN A 507 55.45 -76.80 19.88
C ASN A 507 55.87 -78.22 19.48
N SER A 508 56.02 -78.49 18.19
CA SER A 508 56.55 -79.75 17.65
C SER A 508 57.85 -79.49 16.90
N VAL A 509 58.88 -79.08 17.64
CA VAL A 509 60.30 -79.29 17.36
C VAL A 509 60.95 -79.76 18.65
#